data_AF-A0A430AZH3-F1
#
_entry.id   AF-A0A430AZH3-F1
#
_cell.length_a   1.000
_cell.length_b   1.000
_cell.length_c   1.000
_cell.angle_alpha   90.00
_cell.angle_beta   90.00
_cell.angle_gamma   90.00
#
_symmetry.space_group_name_H-M   'P 1'
#
loop_
_entity.id
_entity.type
_entity.pdbx_description
1 polymer ?
#
loop_
_entity_poly.entity_id
_entity_poly.type
_entity_poly.pdbx_seq_one_letter_code
_entity_poly.pdbx_strand_id
1 'polypeptide(L)'
;MKKVPGLSQEKPKVIFSFIQENKEQLSVVRACKYFNVSRAGYYVFCHRKTTALELENESLSALLVDLFKQHKGRYGARRLTFILWRDYQLRVSRRRITRLWYGNPFFDKIYKVSFLLSCYPIALDSEPPRL
;
A
#
# COMPACT_ATOMS: atom_id res chain seq x y z
N MET A 1 32.78 0.28 -0.71
CA MET A 1 31.38 0.31 -0.19
C MET A 1 30.58 -0.75 -0.94
N LYS A 2 29.94 -1.69 -0.23
CA LYS A 2 29.19 -2.81 -0.84
C LYS A 2 27.95 -2.28 -1.56
N LYS A 3 27.69 -2.78 -2.76
CA LYS A 3 26.50 -2.43 -3.54
C LYS A 3 25.29 -3.08 -2.89
N VAL A 4 24.30 -2.27 -2.46
CA VAL A 4 23.03 -2.81 -1.96
C VAL A 4 22.33 -3.44 -3.18
N PRO A 5 22.17 -4.77 -3.22
CA PRO A 5 21.57 -5.42 -4.39
C PRO A 5 20.09 -5.03 -4.48
N GLY A 6 19.64 -4.63 -5.67
CA GLY A 6 18.23 -4.34 -5.98
C GLY A 6 17.88 -2.87 -6.20
N LEU A 7 18.28 -1.97 -5.29
CA LEU A 7 17.71 -0.61 -5.24
C LEU A 7 18.05 0.27 -6.46
N SER A 8 19.16 0.01 -7.14
CA SER A 8 19.59 0.79 -8.31
C SER A 8 18.76 0.53 -9.58
N GLN A 9 17.94 -0.52 -9.61
CA GLN A 9 17.03 -0.85 -10.72
C GLN A 9 15.57 -0.47 -10.41
N GLU A 10 15.32 0.18 -9.27
CA GLU A 10 13.98 0.50 -8.83
C GLU A 10 13.47 1.85 -9.35
N LYS A 11 12.16 2.06 -9.22
CA LYS A 11 11.51 3.31 -9.63
C LYS A 11 12.15 4.49 -8.89
N PRO A 12 12.31 5.66 -9.53
CA PRO A 12 12.98 6.82 -8.95
C PRO A 12 12.34 7.27 -7.62
N LYS A 13 11.03 7.08 -7.45
CA LYS A 13 10.31 7.37 -6.19
C LYS A 13 10.85 6.58 -4.99
N VAL A 14 11.19 5.30 -5.17
CA VAL A 14 11.71 4.45 -4.09
C VAL A 14 13.14 4.89 -3.74
N ILE A 15 13.97 5.13 -4.76
CA ILE A 15 15.32 5.66 -4.59
C ILE A 15 15.30 6.99 -3.84
N PHE A 16 14.44 7.93 -4.23
CA PHE A 16 14.35 9.22 -3.55
C PHE A 16 13.86 9.10 -2.10
N SER A 17 12.93 8.18 -1.82
CA SER A 17 12.49 7.91 -0.44
C SER A 17 13.65 7.39 0.42
N PHE A 18 14.45 6.46 -0.10
CA PHE A 18 15.64 5.94 0.58
C PHE A 18 16.70 7.03 0.85
N ILE A 19 16.96 7.90 -0.14
CA ILE A 19 17.90 9.02 0.02
C ILE A 19 17.39 9.98 1.10
N GLN A 20 16.08 10.26 1.12
CA GLN A 20 15.47 11.14 2.11
C GLN A 20 15.55 10.57 3.53
N GLU A 21 15.32 9.27 3.71
CA GLU A 21 15.44 8.57 5.00
C GLU A 21 16.89 8.57 5.53
N ASN A 22 17.89 8.54 4.64
CA ASN A 22 19.30 8.45 5.00
C ASN A 22 20.07 9.77 4.79
N LYS A 23 19.38 10.90 4.63
CA LYS A 23 20.00 12.20 4.28
C LYS A 23 21.00 12.72 5.31
N GLU A 24 20.88 12.29 6.57
CA GLU A 24 21.76 12.70 7.67
C GLU A 24 23.11 11.98 7.62
N GLN A 25 23.13 10.76 7.09
CA GLN A 25 24.33 9.91 7.02
C GLN A 25 24.95 9.90 5.62
N LEU A 26 24.15 10.21 4.59
CA LEU A 26 24.57 10.18 3.19
C LEU A 26 24.48 11.57 2.54
N SER A 27 25.55 11.98 1.88
CA SER A 27 25.50 13.14 1.00
C SER A 27 24.57 12.88 -0.17
N VAL A 28 23.50 13.68 -0.29
CA VAL A 28 22.50 13.62 -1.38
C VAL A 28 23.17 13.59 -2.76
N VAL A 29 24.24 14.37 -2.96
CA VAL A 29 24.97 14.43 -4.24
C VAL A 29 25.62 13.09 -4.56
N ARG A 30 26.25 12.44 -3.57
CA ARG A 30 26.88 11.12 -3.76
C ARG A 30 25.83 10.04 -3.97
N ALA A 31 24.72 10.09 -3.25
CA ALA A 31 23.63 9.13 -3.39
C ALA A 31 22.96 9.22 -4.78
N CYS A 32 22.64 10.42 -5.26
CA CYS A 32 22.06 10.61 -6.59
C CYS A 32 23.00 10.10 -7.71
N LYS A 33 24.31 10.34 -7.59
CA LYS A 33 25.30 9.78 -8.53
C LYS A 33 25.36 8.25 -8.46
N TYR A 34 25.30 7.71 -7.25
CA TYR A 34 25.37 6.26 -7.02
C TYR A 34 24.18 5.52 -7.62
N PHE A 35 22.97 6.05 -7.45
CA PHE A 35 21.74 5.48 -7.99
C PHE A 35 21.42 5.93 -9.43
N ASN A 36 22.29 6.72 -10.06
CA ASN A 36 22.10 7.27 -11.41
C ASN A 36 20.77 8.03 -11.60
N VAL A 37 20.36 8.81 -10.59
CA VAL A 37 19.14 9.64 -10.61
C VAL A 37 19.47 11.13 -10.63
N SER A 38 18.59 11.95 -11.20
CA SER A 38 18.81 13.39 -11.28
C SER A 38 18.62 14.07 -9.92
N ARG A 39 19.53 14.98 -9.57
CA ARG A 39 19.40 15.83 -8.36
C ARG A 39 18.14 16.69 -8.40
N ALA A 40 17.80 17.22 -9.57
CA ALA A 40 16.58 18.02 -9.76
C ALA A 40 15.33 17.18 -9.43
N GLY A 41 15.27 15.92 -9.88
CA GLY A 41 14.18 15.01 -9.56
C GLY A 41 14.04 14.74 -8.06
N TYR A 42 15.16 14.61 -7.34
CA TYR A 42 15.16 14.46 -5.88
C TYR A 42 14.53 15.65 -5.17
N TYR A 43 14.92 16.89 -5.52
CA TYR A 43 14.35 18.07 -4.88
C TYR A 43 12.88 18.27 -5.25
N VAL A 44 12.48 17.99 -6.51
CA VAL A 44 11.07 17.97 -6.90
C VAL A 44 10.28 16.96 -6.06
N PHE A 45 10.84 15.77 -5.83
CA PHE A 45 10.24 14.77 -4.95
C PHE A 45 10.11 15.27 -3.50
N CYS A 46 11.15 15.90 -2.96
CA CYS A 46 11.13 16.44 -1.59
C CYS A 46 10.13 17.58 -1.40
N HIS A 47 9.91 18.38 -2.43
CA HIS A 47 8.96 19.50 -2.42
C HIS A 47 7.58 19.13 -2.95
N ARG A 48 7.36 17.86 -3.33
CA ARG A 48 6.07 17.41 -3.85
C ARG A 48 5.04 17.46 -2.74
N LYS A 49 4.04 18.34 -2.88
CA LYS A 49 2.85 18.33 -2.01
C LYS A 49 2.04 17.07 -2.31
N THR A 50 1.65 16.35 -1.26
CA THR A 50 0.66 15.27 -1.36
C THR A 50 -0.64 15.85 -1.88
N THR A 51 -1.15 15.28 -2.96
CA THR A 51 -2.42 15.72 -3.53
C THR A 51 -3.58 15.25 -2.65
N ALA A 52 -4.72 15.97 -2.67
CA ALA A 52 -5.92 15.55 -1.95
C ALA A 52 -6.33 14.11 -2.31
N LEU A 53 -6.20 13.73 -3.59
CA LEU A 53 -6.48 12.37 -4.07
C LEU A 53 -5.53 11.33 -3.45
N GLU A 54 -4.25 11.65 -3.28
CA GLU A 54 -3.29 10.74 -2.63
C GLU A 54 -3.63 10.54 -1.16
N LEU A 55 -3.95 11.61 -0.44
CA LEU A 55 -4.41 11.52 0.96
C LEU A 55 -5.71 10.72 1.09
N GLU A 56 -6.68 10.93 0.21
CA GLU A 56 -7.90 10.10 0.16
C GLU A 56 -7.60 8.63 -0.12
N ASN A 57 -6.64 8.34 -1.01
CA ASN A 57 -6.28 6.97 -1.31
C ASN A 57 -5.56 6.31 -0.14
N GLU A 58 -4.71 7.04 0.58
CA GLU A 58 -4.06 6.58 1.80
C GLU A 58 -5.09 6.29 2.89
N SER A 59 -6.01 7.21 3.18
CA SER A 59 -7.06 7.02 4.17
C SER A 59 -7.99 5.86 3.82
N LEU A 60 -8.41 5.76 2.56
CA LEU A 60 -9.24 4.65 2.08
C LEU A 60 -8.49 3.31 2.15
N SER A 61 -7.18 3.30 1.86
CA SER A 61 -6.38 2.09 1.98
C SER A 61 -6.22 1.62 3.42
N ALA A 62 -6.01 2.54 4.36
CA ALA A 62 -5.95 2.23 5.79
C ALA A 62 -7.28 1.64 6.29
N LEU A 63 -8.40 2.26 5.90
CA LEU A 63 -9.73 1.78 6.26
C LEU A 63 -10.04 0.40 5.68
N LEU A 64 -9.62 0.11 4.44
CA LEU A 64 -9.73 -1.22 3.85
C LEU A 64 -8.93 -2.27 4.65
N VAL A 65 -7.74 -1.92 5.12
CA VAL A 65 -6.91 -2.79 5.95
C VAL A 65 -7.58 -3.10 7.27
N ASP A 66 -8.15 -2.09 7.93
CA ASP A 66 -8.81 -2.26 9.22
C ASP A 66 -10.08 -3.10 9.12
N LEU A 67 -10.91 -2.85 8.11
CA LEU A 67 -12.08 -3.68 7.81
C LEU A 67 -11.69 -5.12 7.50
N PHE A 68 -10.60 -5.31 6.75
CA PHE A 68 -10.11 -6.65 6.44
C PHE A 68 -9.67 -7.40 7.71
N LYS A 69 -8.95 -6.73 8.62
CA LYS A 69 -8.54 -7.29 9.92
C LYS A 69 -9.75 -7.60 10.80
N GLN A 70 -10.70 -6.67 10.91
CA GLN A 70 -11.93 -6.83 11.69
C GLN A 70 -12.73 -8.06 11.25
N HIS A 71 -12.77 -8.33 9.95
CA HIS A 71 -13.46 -9.50 9.38
C HIS A 71 -12.56 -10.72 9.17
N LYS A 72 -11.40 -10.79 9.84
CA LYS A 72 -10.47 -11.93 9.84
C LYS A 72 -10.06 -12.37 8.42
N GLY A 73 -9.99 -11.43 7.49
CA GLY A 73 -9.60 -11.66 6.11
C GLY A 73 -10.58 -12.44 5.22
N ARG A 74 -11.83 -12.64 5.67
CA ARG A 74 -12.86 -13.37 4.88
C ARG A 74 -13.41 -12.56 3.71
N TYR A 75 -13.27 -11.23 3.76
CA TYR A 75 -13.97 -10.33 2.84
C TYR A 75 -13.05 -9.87 1.72
N GLY A 76 -13.46 -10.19 0.49
CA GLY A 76 -12.85 -9.65 -0.72
C GLY A 76 -13.50 -8.33 -1.15
N ALA A 77 -13.00 -7.76 -2.26
CA ALA A 77 -13.40 -6.45 -2.77
C ALA A 77 -14.92 -6.25 -2.91
N ARG A 78 -15.69 -7.28 -3.27
CA ARG A 78 -17.17 -7.20 -3.40
C ARG A 78 -17.87 -7.00 -2.05
N ARG A 79 -17.43 -7.66 -0.98
CA ARG A 79 -18.04 -7.49 0.34
C ARG A 79 -17.62 -6.16 0.95
N LEU A 80 -16.39 -5.74 0.70
CA LEU A 80 -15.90 -4.45 1.20
C LEU A 80 -16.58 -3.26 0.51
N THR A 81 -16.89 -3.33 -0.79
CA THR A 81 -17.72 -2.29 -1.43
C THR A 81 -19.07 -2.11 -0.74
N PHE A 82 -19.68 -3.22 -0.28
CA PHE A 82 -20.98 -3.17 0.38
C PHE A 82 -20.87 -2.54 1.78
N ILE A 83 -19.89 -2.95 2.56
CA ILE A 83 -19.65 -2.44 3.93
C ILE A 83 -19.26 -0.96 3.91
N LEU A 84 -18.37 -0.57 2.99
CA LEU A 84 -18.00 0.83 2.79
C LEU A 84 -19.22 1.72 2.54
N TRP A 85 -20.17 1.21 1.74
CA TRP A 85 -21.40 1.95 1.51
C TRP A 85 -22.34 1.92 2.70
N ARG A 86 -22.53 0.76 3.34
CA ARG A 86 -23.49 0.58 4.44
C ARG A 86 -23.09 1.37 5.69
N ASP A 87 -21.84 1.23 6.11
CA ASP A 87 -21.39 1.67 7.44
C ASP A 87 -20.72 3.05 7.38
N TYR A 88 -20.04 3.36 6.28
CA TYR A 88 -19.30 4.62 6.11
C TYR A 88 -19.95 5.57 5.09
N GLN A 89 -21.04 5.16 4.44
CA GLN A 89 -21.69 5.91 3.35
C GLN A 89 -20.75 6.29 2.19
N LEU A 90 -19.64 5.57 2.03
CA LEU A 90 -18.64 5.85 1.01
C LEU A 90 -18.97 5.10 -0.29
N ARG A 91 -19.25 5.85 -1.36
CA ARG A 91 -19.47 5.32 -2.71
C ARG A 91 -18.14 5.07 -3.41
N VAL A 92 -17.63 3.84 -3.30
CA VAL A 92 -16.35 3.45 -3.89
C VAL A 92 -16.57 2.34 -4.92
N SER A 93 -16.05 2.52 -6.13
CA SER A 93 -16.14 1.50 -7.16
C SER A 93 -15.25 0.29 -6.83
N ARG A 94 -15.71 -0.91 -7.19
CA ARG A 94 -14.92 -2.14 -7.04
C ARG A 94 -13.54 -2.02 -7.69
N ARG A 95 -13.45 -1.37 -8.87
CA ARG A 95 -12.18 -1.13 -9.58
C ARG A 95 -11.21 -0.27 -8.77
N ARG A 96 -11.70 0.78 -8.08
CA ARG A 96 -10.87 1.64 -7.22
C ARG A 96 -10.32 0.83 -6.05
N ILE A 97 -11.15 0.02 -5.42
CA ILE A 97 -10.73 -0.87 -4.32
C ILE A 97 -9.70 -1.87 -4.81
N THR A 98 -9.94 -2.61 -5.89
CA THR A 98 -8.97 -3.59 -6.40
C THR A 98 -7.64 -2.95 -6.76
N ARG A 99 -7.65 -1.76 -7.38
CA ARG A 99 -6.41 -1.03 -7.72
C ARG A 99 -5.64 -0.64 -6.46
N LEU A 100 -6.33 -0.09 -5.45
CA LEU A 100 -5.69 0.26 -4.18
C LEU A 100 -5.24 -0.97 -3.40
N TRP A 101 -5.93 -2.09 -3.59
CA TRP A 101 -5.61 -3.35 -2.96
C TRP A 101 -4.29 -3.92 -3.49
N TYR A 102 -4.18 -4.16 -4.80
CA TYR A 102 -2.96 -4.70 -5.41
C TYR A 102 -1.82 -3.68 -5.50
N GLY A 103 -2.13 -2.39 -5.36
CA GLY A 103 -1.12 -1.33 -5.31
C GLY A 103 -0.48 -1.16 -3.92
N ASN A 104 -1.03 -1.80 -2.88
CA ASN A 104 -0.53 -1.67 -1.52
C ASN A 104 0.27 -2.91 -1.12
N PRO A 105 1.56 -2.78 -0.74
CA PRO A 105 2.40 -3.91 -0.35
C PRO A 105 1.88 -4.66 0.88
N PHE A 106 1.01 -4.03 1.68
CA PHE A 106 0.34 -4.67 2.81
C PHE A 106 -0.51 -5.87 2.36
N PHE A 107 -1.25 -5.74 1.27
CA PHE A 107 -2.16 -6.78 0.82
C PHE A 107 -1.48 -7.88 0.01
N ASP A 108 -0.38 -7.57 -0.67
CA ASP A 108 0.45 -8.56 -1.37
C ASP A 108 1.01 -9.61 -0.40
N LYS A 109 1.35 -9.20 0.83
CA LYS A 109 1.81 -10.13 1.88
C LYS A 109 0.68 -11.04 2.37
N ILE A 110 -0.54 -10.51 2.50
CA ILE A 110 -1.70 -11.28 2.99
C ILE A 110 -2.15 -12.32 1.97
N TYR A 111 -2.27 -11.94 0.68
CA TYR A 111 -2.77 -12.87 -0.34
C TYR A 111 -1.79 -13.97 -0.74
N LYS A 112 -0.48 -13.83 -0.45
CA LYS A 112 0.46 -14.95 -0.56
C LYS A 112 0.22 -16.02 0.51
N VAL A 113 -0.30 -15.66 1.68
CA VAL A 113 -0.66 -16.63 2.73
C VAL A 113 -2.01 -17.29 2.43
N SER A 114 -2.96 -16.55 1.84
CA SER A 114 -4.29 -17.10 1.48
C SER A 114 -4.27 -18.23 0.44
N PHE A 115 -3.21 -18.35 -0.38
CA PHE A 115 -3.06 -19.50 -1.28
C PHE A 115 -2.60 -20.78 -0.54
N LEU A 116 -2.00 -20.64 0.65
CA LEU A 116 -1.59 -21.76 1.51
C LEU A 116 -2.53 -22.00 2.71
N LEU A 117 -3.59 -21.19 2.86
CA LEU A 117 -4.64 -21.36 3.87
C LEU A 117 -5.97 -21.83 3.26
N SER A 118 -5.97 -22.48 2.08
CA SER A 118 -7.14 -23.26 1.64
C SER A 118 -7.40 -24.49 2.53
N CYS A 119 -6.48 -24.81 3.43
CA CYS A 119 -6.60 -25.89 4.40
C CYS A 119 -6.19 -25.38 5.79
N TYR A 120 -7.10 -24.79 6.56
CA TYR A 120 -7.30 -25.21 7.95
C TYR A 120 -8.69 -24.76 8.46
N PRO A 121 -9.44 -25.64 9.14
CA PRO A 121 -10.89 -25.49 9.32
C PRO A 121 -11.30 -25.07 10.75
N ILE A 122 -12.57 -24.67 10.90
CA ILE A 122 -13.36 -24.54 12.16
C ILE A 122 -13.02 -23.27 13.00
N ALA A 123 -13.93 -22.43 13.48
CA ALA A 123 -15.26 -22.68 14.04
C ALA A 123 -16.32 -21.61 13.68
N LEU A 124 -17.57 -22.08 13.74
CA LEU A 124 -18.82 -21.32 13.80
C LEU A 124 -18.76 -20.12 14.76
N ASP A 125 -19.42 -19.05 14.35
CA ASP A 125 -20.25 -18.12 15.15
C ASP A 125 -20.08 -16.69 14.67
N SER A 126 -20.92 -16.35 13.68
CA SER A 126 -21.51 -15.04 13.36
C SER A 126 -21.89 -15.07 11.89
N GLU A 127 -23.07 -15.59 11.59
CA GLU A 127 -23.74 -15.24 10.33
C GLU A 127 -23.81 -13.70 10.26
N PRO A 128 -23.24 -13.05 9.24
CA PRO A 128 -23.65 -11.68 8.95
C PRO A 128 -25.13 -11.72 8.57
N PRO A 129 -25.97 -10.75 9.00
CA PRO A 129 -27.39 -10.75 8.69
C PRO A 129 -27.58 -10.86 7.18
N ARG A 130 -28.24 -11.95 6.77
CA ARG A 130 -28.72 -12.14 5.41
C ARG A 130 -29.85 -11.13 5.19
N LEU A 131 -29.70 -10.28 4.17
CA LEU A 131 -30.83 -9.70 3.45
C LEU A 131 -31.14 -10.63 2.29
#